data_AF-A0A8S0S0E9-F1
#
_entry.id   AF-A0A8S0S0E9-F1
#
_cell.length_a   1.000
_cell.length_b   1.000
_cell.length_c   1.000
_cell.angle_alpha   90.00
_cell.angle_beta   90.00
_cell.angle_gamma   90.00
#
_symmetry.space_group_name_H-M   'P 1'
#
loop_
_entity.id
_entity.type
_entity.pdbx_description
1 polymer ?
#
loop_
_entity_poly.entity_id
_entity_poly.type
_entity_poly.pdbx_seq_one_letter_code
_entity_poly.pdbx_strand_id
1 'polypeptide(L)'
;MTGPPPPPPKYTAQAAVADEEGTGEPLLRPTTTTAGPGGVGISIGGGLRKKAAGVKPWLLLESTGQAQVVEAGKHAIMRRTGLPARDLRILDPLLSYPSTVLGRERAIVINLEHIKAIITAQEVLLLNSRDPSVTPFVEELQRRIFRHHQAIKAQLEPMVRMRTGQIYMIWESHNQEKSWRIETD
;
A
#
# COMPACT_ATOMS: atom_id res chain seq x y z
N MET A 1 -16.91 17.12 -42.50
CA MET A 1 -15.50 17.36 -42.89
C MET A 1 -14.92 18.36 -41.90
N THR A 2 -14.24 17.89 -40.86
CA THR A 2 -13.71 18.71 -39.76
C THR A 2 -12.23 18.97 -40.00
N GLY A 3 -11.85 20.23 -40.20
CA GLY A 3 -10.45 20.64 -40.41
C GLY A 3 -9.58 20.45 -39.15
N PRO A 4 -8.24 20.46 -39.30
CA PRO A 4 -7.33 20.23 -38.19
C PRO A 4 -7.36 21.38 -37.16
N PRO A 5 -7.11 21.09 -35.86
CA PRO A 5 -7.08 22.10 -34.81
C PRO A 5 -5.88 23.06 -34.95
N PRO A 6 -5.99 24.30 -34.44
CA PRO A 6 -4.92 25.30 -34.54
C PRO A 6 -3.70 24.97 -33.65
N PRO A 7 -2.49 25.44 -34.03
CA PRO A 7 -1.26 25.20 -33.27
C PRO A 7 -1.21 25.99 -31.96
N PRO A 8 -0.48 25.50 -30.93
CA PRO A 8 -0.30 26.21 -29.66
C PRO A 8 0.54 27.49 -29.82
N PRO A 9 0.35 28.50 -28.95
CA PRO A 9 1.08 29.76 -29.02
C PRO A 9 2.57 29.58 -28.73
N LYS A 10 3.40 30.26 -29.54
CA LYS A 10 4.86 30.32 -29.35
C LYS A 10 5.17 31.27 -28.18
N TYR A 11 5.83 30.75 -27.15
CA TYR A 11 6.36 31.58 -26.06
C TYR A 11 7.39 32.57 -26.63
N THR A 12 7.10 33.85 -26.51
CA THR A 12 8.01 34.96 -26.81
C THR A 12 9.16 34.99 -25.80
N ALA A 13 10.39 34.86 -26.29
CA ALA A 13 11.57 35.33 -25.61
C ALA A 13 11.55 36.86 -25.55
N GLN A 14 11.92 37.45 -24.42
CA GLN A 14 12.18 38.88 -24.31
C GLN A 14 13.58 39.11 -23.75
N ALA A 15 14.35 39.89 -24.52
CA ALA A 15 15.75 40.24 -24.34
C ALA A 15 15.92 41.33 -23.26
N ALA A 16 16.97 41.22 -22.44
CA ALA A 16 18.19 42.05 -22.46
C ALA A 16 18.01 43.51 -21.98
N VAL A 17 18.75 43.84 -20.92
CA VAL A 17 19.37 45.15 -20.72
C VAL A 17 20.80 44.92 -20.24
N ALA A 18 21.76 45.49 -20.96
CA ALA A 18 23.17 45.58 -20.64
C ALA A 18 23.49 47.07 -20.59
N ASP A 19 24.38 47.49 -19.68
CA ASP A 19 25.27 48.64 -19.84
C ASP A 19 26.47 48.45 -18.88
N GLU A 20 27.67 48.64 -19.43
CA GLU A 20 29.00 48.64 -18.77
C GLU A 20 29.21 49.96 -17.98
N GLU A 21 30.25 50.26 -17.19
CA GLU A 21 31.69 49.94 -17.16
C GLU A 21 32.25 50.54 -15.84
N GLY A 22 33.41 50.06 -15.33
CA GLY A 22 34.33 50.93 -14.55
C GLY A 22 34.69 50.58 -13.10
N THR A 23 35.95 50.14 -12.93
CA THR A 23 36.92 50.50 -11.86
C THR A 23 36.69 50.13 -10.39
N GLY A 24 37.67 49.40 -9.82
CA GLY A 24 38.30 49.76 -8.53
C GLY A 24 37.97 48.90 -7.30
N GLU A 25 38.99 48.15 -6.84
CA GLU A 25 39.31 47.71 -5.46
C GLU A 25 38.28 46.98 -4.55
N PRO A 26 38.62 45.80 -4.00
CA PRO A 26 37.89 45.20 -2.89
C PRO A 26 38.51 45.57 -1.52
N LEU A 27 37.81 46.36 -0.72
CA LEU A 27 38.19 46.73 0.65
C LEU A 27 37.55 45.80 1.71
N LEU A 28 38.38 44.89 2.24
CA LEU A 28 38.51 44.42 3.63
C LEU A 28 37.29 44.07 4.53
N ARG A 29 37.20 42.74 4.81
CA ARG A 29 37.19 42.03 6.13
C ARG A 29 35.89 41.99 7.01
N PRO A 30 35.80 41.12 8.05
CA PRO A 30 36.07 39.66 8.11
C PRO A 30 35.00 38.88 8.93
N THR A 31 34.77 37.58 8.68
CA THR A 31 34.29 36.65 9.74
C THR A 31 34.99 35.30 9.67
N THR A 32 35.53 34.91 10.83
CA THR A 32 36.25 33.71 11.24
C THR A 32 35.69 32.39 10.70
N THR A 33 36.54 31.57 10.07
CA THR A 33 36.34 30.11 9.94
C THR A 33 37.62 29.43 10.42
N THR A 34 37.52 28.77 11.57
CA THR A 34 38.56 27.91 12.15
C THR A 34 38.56 26.58 11.40
N ALA A 35 39.68 26.28 10.75
CA ALA A 35 39.98 24.97 10.16
C ALA A 35 40.49 24.02 11.25
N GLY A 36 39.97 22.79 11.27
CA GLY A 36 40.57 21.64 11.94
C GLY A 36 40.89 20.55 10.90
N PRO A 37 42.09 19.94 10.91
CA PRO A 37 42.45 18.87 9.99
C PRO A 37 42.14 17.49 10.61
N GLY A 38 41.68 16.53 9.81
CA GLY A 38 41.50 15.15 10.27
C GLY A 38 40.68 14.26 9.35
N GLY A 39 41.14 14.06 8.12
CA GLY A 39 40.61 13.05 7.22
C GLY A 39 41.24 11.69 7.50
N VAL A 40 40.41 10.69 7.85
CA VAL A 40 40.68 9.27 7.60
C VAL A 40 39.41 8.69 7.01
N GLY A 41 39.44 8.51 5.69
CA GLY A 41 38.41 7.80 4.96
C GLY A 41 38.52 6.31 5.24
N ILE A 42 37.42 5.71 5.68
CA ILE A 42 37.15 4.29 5.46
C ILE A 42 35.89 4.23 4.61
N SER A 43 36.11 4.12 3.30
CA SER A 43 35.09 3.62 2.38
C SER A 43 35.00 2.11 2.59
N ILE A 44 33.94 1.64 3.24
CA ILE A 44 33.51 0.26 3.12
C ILE A 44 32.49 0.21 1.99
N GLY A 45 32.88 -0.47 0.92
CA GLY A 45 32.16 -0.54 -0.34
C GLY A 45 30.81 -1.25 -0.25
N GLY A 46 29.99 -1.01 -1.28
CA GLY A 46 28.73 -1.69 -1.51
C GLY A 46 27.78 -0.83 -2.34
N GLY A 47 28.08 -0.68 -3.63
CA GLY A 47 27.26 0.06 -4.57
C GLY A 47 25.82 -0.46 -4.69
N LEU A 48 24.97 0.40 -5.26
CA LEU A 48 23.61 0.08 -5.74
C LEU A 48 22.63 -0.27 -4.60
N ARG A 49 21.75 0.62 -4.14
CA ARG A 49 20.58 1.08 -4.91
C ARG A 49 20.05 2.42 -4.40
N LYS A 50 20.10 3.45 -5.24
CA LYS A 50 19.33 4.70 -5.08
C LYS A 50 17.81 4.51 -5.35
N LYS A 51 17.25 3.31 -5.10
CA LYS A 51 15.84 2.92 -5.38
C LYS A 51 15.08 2.35 -4.16
N ALA A 52 15.69 2.29 -2.98
CA ALA A 52 15.08 1.63 -1.79
C ALA A 52 14.55 2.59 -0.71
N ALA A 53 14.73 3.91 -0.84
CA ALA A 53 14.44 4.90 0.21
C ALA A 53 12.94 5.10 0.56
N GLY A 54 12.06 4.18 0.18
CA GLY A 54 10.63 4.29 0.46
C GLY A 54 9.85 2.98 0.42
N VAL A 55 10.52 1.83 0.36
CA VAL A 55 9.91 0.50 0.49
C VAL A 55 10.05 0.05 1.94
N LYS A 56 8.96 -0.40 2.55
CA LYS A 56 8.91 -0.87 3.94
C LYS A 56 8.25 -2.26 3.99
N PRO A 57 8.62 -3.11 4.96
CA PRO A 57 7.89 -4.34 5.22
C PRO A 57 6.51 -4.03 5.80
N TRP A 58 5.49 -4.68 5.25
CA TRP A 58 4.14 -4.70 5.78
C TRP A 58 3.74 -6.13 6.08
N LEU A 59 3.20 -6.39 7.26
CA LEU A 59 2.46 -7.62 7.47
C LEU A 59 1.10 -7.47 6.83
N LEU A 60 0.83 -8.31 5.85
CA LEU A 60 -0.45 -8.45 5.18
C LEU A 60 -1.19 -9.61 5.81
N LEU A 61 -2.39 -9.33 6.32
CA LEU A 61 -3.29 -10.32 6.91
C LEU A 61 -4.56 -10.42 6.07
N GLU A 62 -4.80 -11.58 5.47
CA GLU A 62 -5.95 -11.83 4.62
C GLU A 62 -7.20 -12.18 5.45
N SER A 63 -8.38 -12.08 4.84
CA SER A 63 -9.66 -12.46 5.44
C SER A 63 -9.77 -13.94 5.84
N THR A 64 -8.87 -14.79 5.35
CA THR A 64 -8.73 -16.21 5.71
C THR A 64 -7.93 -16.43 7.00
N GLY A 65 -7.26 -15.39 7.50
CA GLY A 65 -6.30 -15.47 8.61
C GLY A 65 -4.89 -15.87 8.16
N GLN A 66 -4.61 -15.92 6.86
CA GLN A 66 -3.24 -16.07 6.35
C GLN A 66 -2.46 -14.77 6.52
N ALA A 67 -1.20 -14.88 6.96
CA ALA A 67 -0.31 -13.76 7.24
C ALA A 67 0.97 -13.88 6.41
N GLN A 68 1.37 -12.81 5.73
CA GLN A 68 2.62 -12.75 4.98
C GLN A 68 3.25 -11.37 5.05
N VAL A 69 4.58 -11.31 5.02
CA VAL A 69 5.30 -10.03 4.95
C VAL A 69 5.49 -9.65 3.49
N VAL A 70 5.04 -8.45 3.12
CA VAL A 70 5.18 -7.88 1.78
C VAL A 70 6.00 -6.61 1.82
N GLU A 71 6.96 -6.48 0.90
CA GLU A 71 7.74 -5.27 0.73
C GLU A 71 7.00 -4.31 -0.20
N ALA A 72 6.50 -3.20 0.34
CA ALA A 72 5.71 -2.25 -0.41
C ALA A 72 6.07 -0.81 -0.09
N GLY A 73 6.23 -0.01 -1.15
CA GLY A 73 6.48 1.41 -1.03
C GLY A 73 5.21 2.25 -1.03
N LYS A 74 5.34 3.52 -0.66
CA LYS A 74 4.23 4.48 -0.55
C LYS A 74 3.25 4.42 -1.73
N HIS A 75 3.74 4.50 -2.96
CA HIS A 75 2.89 4.49 -4.16
C HIS A 75 2.17 3.14 -4.38
N ALA A 76 2.79 2.03 -4.00
CA ALA A 76 2.14 0.72 -4.08
C ALA A 76 0.99 0.62 -3.07
N ILE A 77 1.21 1.08 -1.84
CA ILE A 77 0.17 1.13 -0.80
C ILE A 77 -0.97 2.07 -1.20
N MET A 78 -0.67 3.24 -1.79
CA MET A 78 -1.69 4.18 -2.29
C MET A 78 -2.58 3.53 -3.34
N ARG A 79 -2.00 2.86 -4.34
CA ARG A 79 -2.79 2.18 -5.39
C ARG A 79 -3.62 1.02 -4.83
N ARG A 80 -3.05 0.27 -3.89
CA ARG A 80 -3.69 -0.90 -3.28
C ARG A 80 -4.89 -0.52 -2.42
N THR A 81 -4.74 0.52 -1.60
CA THR A 81 -5.75 0.91 -0.59
C THR A 81 -6.66 2.04 -1.05
N GLY A 82 -6.29 2.78 -2.10
CA GLY A 82 -6.99 3.98 -2.55
C GLY A 82 -6.76 5.21 -1.65
N LEU A 83 -5.87 5.12 -0.65
CA LEU A 83 -5.60 6.22 0.27
C LEU A 83 -4.79 7.33 -0.40
N PRO A 84 -5.15 8.61 -0.17
CA PRO A 84 -4.31 9.73 -0.58
C PRO A 84 -3.01 9.77 0.23
N ALA A 85 -1.98 10.40 -0.33
CA ALA A 85 -0.66 10.49 0.29
C ALA A 85 -0.66 11.14 1.68
N ARG A 86 -1.64 12.00 1.97
CA ARG A 86 -1.82 12.67 3.27
C ARG A 86 -2.11 11.67 4.38
N ASP A 87 -2.93 10.66 4.10
CA ASP A 87 -3.41 9.73 5.11
C ASP A 87 -2.31 8.73 5.46
N LEU A 88 -1.54 8.30 4.46
CA LEU A 88 -0.39 7.42 4.69
C LEU A 88 0.72 8.10 5.51
N ARG A 89 0.85 9.43 5.45
CA ARG A 89 1.85 10.16 6.24
C ARG A 89 1.61 10.04 7.74
N ILE A 90 0.38 9.79 8.16
CA ILE A 90 0.03 9.63 9.58
C ILE A 90 0.71 8.38 10.18
N LEU A 91 1.00 7.39 9.33
CA LEU A 91 1.71 6.17 9.73
C LEU A 91 3.24 6.33 9.65
N ASP A 92 3.77 7.47 9.22
CA ASP A 92 5.21 7.65 9.07
C ASP A 92 5.88 7.65 10.45
N PRO A 93 6.79 6.70 10.76
CA PRO A 93 7.52 6.69 12.02
C PRO A 93 8.40 7.93 12.25
N LEU A 94 8.76 8.66 11.19
CA LEU A 94 9.55 9.89 11.31
C LEU A 94 8.71 11.12 11.70
N LEU A 95 7.38 10.98 11.73
CA LEU A 95 6.46 12.04 12.07
C LEU A 95 5.66 11.66 13.33
N SER A 96 5.65 12.56 14.30
CA SER A 96 4.82 12.40 15.49
C SER A 96 3.40 12.86 15.19
N TYR A 97 2.48 11.92 15.15
CA TYR A 97 1.04 12.17 15.08
C TYR A 97 0.36 11.62 16.33
N PRO A 98 -0.69 12.28 16.84
CA PRO A 98 -1.48 11.75 17.94
C PRO A 98 -2.18 10.44 17.53
N SER A 99 -2.64 9.70 18.53
CA SER A 99 -3.47 8.51 18.31
C SER A 99 -4.72 8.89 17.51
N THR A 100 -4.96 8.22 16.39
CA THR A 100 -6.09 8.51 15.50
C THR A 100 -6.60 7.26 14.78
N VAL A 101 -7.92 7.22 14.60
CA VAL A 101 -8.61 6.29 13.72
C VAL A 101 -9.34 7.11 12.68
N LEU A 102 -8.96 6.95 11.42
CA LEU A 102 -9.55 7.69 10.31
C LEU A 102 -10.39 6.76 9.44
N GLY A 103 -11.67 7.07 9.34
CA GLY A 103 -12.55 6.48 8.33
C GLY A 103 -12.29 7.11 6.96
N ARG A 104 -12.10 6.26 5.95
CA ARG A 104 -12.10 6.63 4.53
C ARG A 104 -13.05 5.71 3.78
N GLU A 105 -13.42 6.11 2.58
CA GLU A 105 -14.41 5.39 1.76
C GLU A 105 -14.09 3.90 1.59
N ARG A 106 -12.81 3.57 1.39
CA ARG A 106 -12.35 2.20 1.07
C ARG A 106 -11.42 1.59 2.12
N ALA A 107 -11.12 2.32 3.19
CA ALA A 107 -10.15 1.89 4.19
C ALA A 107 -10.35 2.60 5.54
N ILE A 108 -9.85 1.96 6.59
CA ILE A 108 -9.69 2.57 7.92
C ILE A 108 -8.20 2.67 8.20
N VAL A 109 -7.72 3.85 8.56
CA VAL A 109 -6.32 4.08 8.94
C VAL A 109 -6.23 4.17 10.45
N ILE A 110 -5.31 3.41 11.05
CA ILE A 110 -5.11 3.32 12.48
C ILE A 110 -3.68 3.74 12.80
N ASN A 111 -3.52 4.81 13.59
CA ASN A 111 -2.27 5.18 14.23
C ASN A 111 -2.51 5.21 15.73
N LEU A 112 -2.10 4.17 16.44
CA LEU A 112 -2.07 4.13 17.90
C LEU A 112 -0.62 3.96 18.33
N GLU A 113 -0.36 3.93 19.64
CA GLU A 113 0.98 3.88 20.24
C GLU A 113 1.95 2.94 19.51
N HIS A 114 1.65 1.63 19.49
CA HIS A 114 2.46 0.64 18.77
C HIS A 114 1.79 0.10 17.51
N ILE A 115 0.49 0.34 17.33
CA ILE A 115 -0.31 -0.25 16.26
C ILE A 115 -0.50 0.76 15.13
N LYS A 116 0.18 0.51 14.02
CA LYS A 116 0.07 1.28 12.77
C LYS A 116 -0.48 0.38 11.68
N ALA A 117 -1.72 0.61 11.27
CA ALA A 117 -2.44 -0.29 10.38
C ALA A 117 -3.28 0.44 9.33
N ILE A 118 -3.54 -0.27 8.23
CA ILE A 118 -4.58 0.06 7.26
C ILE A 118 -5.48 -1.17 7.14
N ILE A 119 -6.77 -0.98 7.38
CA ILE A 119 -7.78 -2.02 7.21
C ILE A 119 -8.54 -1.73 5.92
N THR A 120 -8.57 -2.69 5.01
CA THR A 120 -9.42 -2.66 3.81
C THR A 120 -10.51 -3.72 3.94
N ALA A 121 -11.41 -3.80 2.95
CA ALA A 121 -12.44 -4.83 2.96
C ALA A 121 -11.90 -6.27 2.75
N GLN A 122 -10.67 -6.42 2.27
CA GLN A 122 -10.09 -7.71 1.90
C GLN A 122 -8.93 -8.14 2.81
N GLU A 123 -8.19 -7.17 3.31
CA GLU A 123 -6.93 -7.41 4.01
C GLU A 123 -6.59 -6.28 5.00
N VAL A 124 -5.75 -6.61 5.97
CA VAL A 124 -5.13 -5.67 6.90
C VAL A 124 -3.64 -5.55 6.58
N LEU A 125 -3.13 -4.33 6.52
CA LEU A 125 -1.72 -4.01 6.33
C LEU A 125 -1.19 -3.39 7.62
N LEU A 126 -0.23 -4.04 8.27
CA LEU A 126 0.35 -3.61 9.54
C LEU A 126 1.84 -3.28 9.36
N LEU A 127 2.28 -2.17 9.93
CA LEU A 127 3.70 -1.82 10.04
C LEU A 127 4.31 -2.40 11.31
N ASN A 128 5.64 -2.60 11.29
CA ASN A 128 6.44 -2.98 12.46
C ASN A 128 5.94 -4.25 13.19
N SER A 129 5.39 -5.22 12.46
CA SER A 129 4.84 -6.46 13.04
C SER A 129 5.86 -7.35 13.78
N ARG A 130 7.15 -7.04 13.67
CA ARG A 130 8.24 -7.74 14.37
C ARG A 130 8.56 -7.14 15.74
N ASP A 131 7.94 -6.01 16.08
CA ASP A 131 8.06 -5.39 17.39
C ASP A 131 7.37 -6.27 18.45
N PRO A 132 8.07 -6.67 19.54
CA PRO A 132 7.48 -7.45 20.62
C PRO A 132 6.21 -6.86 21.23
N SER A 133 6.06 -5.53 21.22
CA SER A 133 4.85 -4.86 21.70
C SER A 133 3.64 -5.07 20.78
N VAL A 134 3.89 -5.44 19.52
CA VAL A 134 2.86 -5.64 18.48
C VAL A 134 2.54 -7.11 18.28
N THR A 135 3.48 -8.02 18.56
CA THR A 135 3.31 -9.46 18.38
C THR A 135 2.04 -10.04 19.01
N PRO A 136 1.68 -9.74 20.28
CA PRO A 136 0.46 -10.28 20.89
C PRO A 136 -0.80 -9.84 20.17
N PHE A 137 -0.81 -8.60 19.67
CA PHE A 137 -1.92 -8.07 18.87
C PHE A 137 -2.06 -8.81 17.54
N VAL A 138 -0.94 -9.09 16.86
CA VAL A 138 -0.93 -9.82 15.58
C VAL A 138 -1.49 -11.22 15.75
N GLU A 139 -1.03 -11.96 16.77
CA GLU A 139 -1.47 -13.32 17.05
C GLU A 139 -2.97 -13.38 17.37
N GLU A 140 -3.46 -12.44 18.18
CA GLU A 140 -4.88 -12.31 18.51
C GLU A 140 -5.71 -11.98 17.26
N LEU A 141 -5.26 -11.01 16.47
CA LEU A 141 -5.95 -10.60 15.26
C LEU A 141 -6.07 -11.77 14.26
N GLN A 142 -4.95 -12.46 14.01
CA GLN A 142 -4.91 -13.61 13.11
C GLN A 142 -5.85 -14.73 13.57
N ARG A 143 -5.81 -15.07 14.86
CA ARG A 143 -6.68 -16.10 15.43
C ARG A 143 -8.16 -15.74 15.35
N ARG A 144 -8.52 -14.47 15.62
CA ARG A 144 -9.92 -14.01 15.49
C ARG A 144 -10.40 -14.11 14.05
N ILE A 145 -9.61 -13.60 13.10
CA ILE A 145 -9.96 -13.65 11.68
C ILE A 145 -10.12 -15.11 11.23
N PHE A 146 -9.18 -15.99 11.58
CA PHE A 146 -9.27 -17.42 11.25
C PHE A 146 -10.54 -18.06 11.80
N ARG A 147 -10.86 -17.84 13.09
CA ARG A 147 -12.10 -18.37 13.70
C ARG A 147 -13.35 -17.85 13.00
N HIS A 148 -13.41 -16.56 12.70
CA HIS A 148 -14.52 -15.97 11.97
C HIS A 148 -14.65 -16.53 10.56
N HIS A 149 -13.54 -16.71 9.84
CA HIS A 149 -13.52 -17.32 8.52
C HIS A 149 -14.10 -18.74 8.56
N GLN A 150 -13.67 -19.57 9.53
CA GLN A 150 -14.21 -20.92 9.69
C GLN A 150 -15.70 -20.93 10.02
N ALA A 151 -16.15 -20.03 10.90
CA ALA A 151 -17.56 -19.91 11.24
C ALA A 151 -18.42 -19.53 10.01
N ILE A 152 -17.97 -18.53 9.23
CA ILE A 152 -18.64 -18.11 8.00
C ILE A 152 -18.65 -19.26 6.97
N LYS A 153 -17.51 -19.94 6.78
CA LYS A 153 -17.41 -21.07 5.85
C LYS A 153 -18.37 -22.20 6.25
N ALA A 154 -18.43 -22.56 7.53
CA ALA A 154 -19.34 -23.59 8.04
C ALA A 154 -20.83 -23.26 7.81
N GLN A 155 -21.20 -21.99 7.75
CA GLN A 155 -22.58 -21.56 7.45
C GLN A 155 -22.87 -21.54 5.94
N LEU A 156 -21.89 -21.17 5.11
CA LEU A 156 -22.07 -21.04 3.67
C LEU A 156 -22.02 -22.38 2.93
N GLU A 157 -21.15 -23.31 3.34
CA GLU A 157 -20.96 -24.60 2.68
C GLU A 157 -22.25 -25.45 2.62
N PRO A 158 -23.04 -25.60 3.71
CA PRO A 158 -24.32 -26.31 3.65
C PRO A 158 -25.32 -25.62 2.71
N MET A 159 -25.36 -24.28 2.71
CA MET A 159 -26.28 -23.52 1.86
C MET A 159 -25.91 -23.56 0.38
N VAL A 160 -24.61 -23.62 0.05
CA VAL A 160 -24.12 -23.84 -1.32
C VAL A 160 -24.40 -25.28 -1.74
N ARG A 161 -24.08 -26.26 -0.88
CA ARG A 161 -24.36 -27.68 -1.11
C ARG A 161 -25.85 -27.97 -1.28
N MET A 162 -26.74 -27.29 -0.56
CA MET A 162 -28.19 -27.41 -0.75
C MET A 162 -28.62 -26.86 -2.11
N ARG A 163 -28.06 -25.72 -2.55
CA ARG A 163 -28.42 -25.11 -3.85
C ARG A 163 -27.90 -25.91 -5.04
N THR A 164 -26.66 -26.39 -4.99
CA THR A 164 -26.09 -27.20 -6.08
C THR A 164 -26.58 -28.65 -6.02
N GLY A 165 -26.68 -29.22 -4.82
CA GLY A 165 -27.22 -30.57 -4.60
C GLY A 165 -28.67 -30.72 -5.06
N GLN A 166 -29.53 -29.72 -4.86
CA GLN A 166 -30.90 -29.73 -5.42
C GLN A 166 -30.89 -29.84 -6.94
N ILE A 167 -29.99 -29.13 -7.63
CA ILE A 167 -29.92 -29.18 -9.09
C ILE A 167 -29.48 -30.57 -9.57
N TYR A 168 -28.50 -31.19 -8.91
CA TYR A 168 -28.08 -32.55 -9.23
C TYR A 168 -29.17 -33.59 -8.93
N MET A 169 -29.89 -33.46 -7.82
CA MET A 169 -31.02 -34.35 -7.49
C MET A 169 -32.18 -34.20 -8.48
N ILE A 170 -32.49 -32.98 -8.93
CA ILE A 170 -33.50 -32.72 -9.98
C ILE A 170 -33.07 -33.35 -11.30
N TRP A 171 -31.80 -33.16 -11.70
CA TRP A 171 -31.27 -33.77 -12.92
C TRP A 171 -31.30 -35.30 -12.87
N GLU A 172 -30.88 -35.90 -11.75
CA GLU A 172 -30.83 -37.35 -11.57
C GLU A 172 -32.23 -37.99 -11.56
N SER A 173 -33.21 -37.32 -10.93
CA SER A 173 -34.62 -37.73 -10.98
C SER A 173 -35.17 -37.68 -12.41
N HIS A 174 -34.89 -36.61 -13.16
CA HIS A 174 -35.32 -36.49 -14.56
C HIS A 174 -34.57 -37.42 -15.53
N ASN A 175 -33.38 -37.90 -15.15
CA ASN A 175 -32.59 -38.81 -15.97
C ASN A 175 -32.94 -40.29 -15.71
N GLN A 176 -33.31 -40.67 -14.49
CA GLN A 176 -33.86 -42.02 -14.24
C GLN A 176 -35.17 -42.25 -15.01
N GLU A 177 -36.02 -41.24 -15.15
CA GLU A 177 -37.31 -41.38 -15.85
C GLU A 177 -37.20 -41.61 -17.37
N LYS A 178 -36.02 -41.41 -17.94
CA LYS A 178 -35.72 -41.68 -19.36
C LYS A 178 -35.06 -43.03 -19.59
N SER A 179 -34.65 -43.73 -18.53
CA SER A 179 -33.89 -44.98 -18.62
C SER A 179 -34.77 -46.21 -18.91
N TRP A 180 -36.09 -46.14 -18.69
CA TRP A 180 -37.01 -47.28 -18.92
C TRP A 180 -37.65 -47.32 -20.31
N ARG A 181 -37.35 -46.35 -21.19
CA ARG A 181 -38.04 -46.22 -22.49
C ARG A 181 -37.25 -46.81 -23.68
N ILE A 182 -36.16 -47.52 -23.41
CA ILE A 182 -35.31 -48.16 -24.43
C ILE A 182 -35.24 -49.67 -24.14
N GLU A 183 -36.38 -50.33 -24.06
CA GLU A 183 -36.43 -51.81 -24.06
C GLU A 183 -37.79 -52.33 -24.56
N THR A 184 -38.32 -51.73 -25.63
CA THR A 184 -39.40 -52.30 -26.43
C THR A 184 -39.28 -51.80 -27.86
N ASP A 185 -38.57 -52.55 -28.71
CA ASP A 185 -38.88 -52.79 -30.13
C ASP A 185 -37.93 -53.84 -30.70
#